data_AF-A0A0K1E0I7-F1
#
_entry.id   AF-A0A0K1E0I7-F1
#
_cell.length_a   1.000
_cell.length_b   1.000
_cell.length_c   1.000
_cell.angle_alpha   90.00
_cell.angle_beta   90.00
_cell.angle_gamma   90.00
#
_symmetry.space_group_name_H-M   'P 1'
#
loop_
_entity.id
_entity.type
_entity.pdbx_description
1 polymer ?
#
loop_
_entity_poly.entity_id
_entity_poly.type
_entity_poly.pdbx_seq_one_letter_code
_entity_poly.pdbx_strand_id
1 'polypeptide(L)'
;MAEERFATKEDIKRIEDKIATKEQFEAIAISVEDSGREMVQYLLERRGYRRAAERLRLDADYEFDVYCNAGAITAVGEAKVRAGRRDVERTVERIRELQRRRPEKNSGGLVPVLYTLVAGPSAVQRAKELKMWLIESKREVVPLEEALG
;
A
#
# COMPACT_ATOMS: atom_id res chain seq x y z
N MET A 1 -40.14 5.84 34.14
CA MET A 1 -40.42 5.80 32.69
C MET A 1 -39.25 6.50 32.02
N ALA A 2 -38.45 5.79 31.21
CA ALA A 2 -37.36 6.42 30.48
C ALA A 2 -37.95 7.08 29.23
N GLU A 3 -37.73 8.39 29.06
CA GLU A 3 -38.08 9.09 27.82
C GLU A 3 -37.20 8.57 26.69
N GLU A 4 -37.79 7.97 25.66
CA GLU A 4 -37.13 7.72 24.39
C GLU A 4 -36.84 9.06 23.71
N ARG A 5 -35.57 9.49 23.75
CA ARG A 5 -35.11 10.63 22.96
C ARG A 5 -34.85 10.18 21.53
N PHE A 6 -35.71 10.59 20.60
CA PHE A 6 -35.49 10.42 19.17
C PHE A 6 -34.44 11.42 18.67
N ALA A 7 -33.61 10.97 17.70
CA ALA A 7 -32.62 11.82 17.05
C ALA A 7 -33.30 13.00 16.34
N THR A 8 -32.76 14.21 16.48
CA THR A 8 -33.29 15.39 15.78
C THR A 8 -32.88 15.37 14.31
N LYS A 9 -33.54 16.18 13.48
CA LYS A 9 -33.13 16.37 12.08
C LYS A 9 -31.70 16.88 11.96
N GLU A 10 -31.24 17.68 12.93
CA GLU A 10 -29.86 18.16 12.96
C GLU A 10 -28.88 17.03 13.31
N ASP A 11 -29.25 16.12 14.21
CA ASP A 11 -28.42 14.95 14.55
C ASP A 11 -28.26 14.01 13.34
N ILE A 12 -29.36 13.77 12.60
CA ILE A 12 -29.33 12.95 11.38
C ILE A 12 -28.42 13.59 10.33
N LYS A 13 -28.58 14.89 10.07
CA LYS A 13 -27.76 15.62 9.10
C LYS A 13 -26.26 15.57 9.45
N ARG A 14 -25.90 15.73 10.73
CA ARG A 14 -24.49 15.62 11.18
C ARG A 14 -23.91 14.22 10.98
N ILE A 15 -24.74 13.17 11.04
CA ILE A 15 -24.30 11.80 10.76
C ILE A 15 -24.10 11.61 9.25
N GLU A 16 -25.06 12.07 8.43
CA GLU A 16 -24.95 12.01 6.97
C GLU A 16 -23.69 12.73 6.46
N ASP A 17 -23.40 13.94 6.94
CA ASP A 17 -22.21 14.70 6.56
C ASP A 17 -20.91 13.95 6.93
N LYS A 18 -20.88 13.27 8.08
CA LYS A 18 -19.73 12.46 8.51
C LYS A 18 -19.56 11.21 7.64
N ILE A 19 -20.66 10.55 7.28
CA ILE A 19 -20.64 9.36 6.41
C ILE A 19 -20.13 9.76 5.02
N ALA A 20 -20.70 10.80 4.42
CA ALA A 20 -20.27 11.30 3.11
C ALA A 20 -18.79 11.67 3.09
N THR A 21 -18.30 12.36 4.14
CA THR A 21 -16.88 12.69 4.28
C THR A 21 -16.02 11.42 4.34
N LYS A 22 -16.42 10.42 5.13
CA LYS A 22 -15.71 9.15 5.24
C LYS A 22 -15.63 8.41 3.89
N GLU A 23 -16.75 8.32 3.18
CA GLU A 23 -16.82 7.69 1.86
C GLU A 23 -15.90 8.39 0.84
N GLN A 24 -15.82 9.71 0.88
CA GLN A 24 -14.89 10.48 0.03
C GLN A 24 -13.42 10.15 0.35
N PHE A 25 -13.05 10.05 1.62
CA PHE A 25 -11.69 9.66 2.00
C PHE A 25 -11.35 8.22 1.59
N GLU A 26 -12.29 7.30 1.73
CA GLU A 26 -12.14 5.91 1.29
C GLU A 26 -11.98 5.82 -0.24
N ALA A 27 -12.78 6.56 -1.01
CA ALA A 27 -12.64 6.61 -2.46
C ALA A 27 -11.25 7.13 -2.91
N ILE A 28 -10.72 8.15 -2.22
CA ILE A 28 -9.36 8.64 -2.47
C ILE A 28 -8.32 7.57 -2.13
N ALA A 29 -8.45 6.89 -0.98
CA ALA A 29 -7.53 5.83 -0.58
C ALA A 29 -7.50 4.69 -1.60
N ILE A 30 -8.67 4.20 -2.02
CA ILE A 30 -8.81 3.16 -3.05
C ILE A 30 -8.13 3.60 -4.35
N SER A 31 -8.33 4.85 -4.78
CA SER A 31 -7.71 5.38 -6.00
C SER A 31 -6.17 5.39 -5.93
N VAL A 32 -5.59 5.67 -4.77
CA VAL A 32 -4.12 5.63 -4.58
C VAL A 32 -3.61 4.19 -4.61
N GLU A 33 -4.32 3.24 -4.01
CA GLU A 33 -3.97 1.82 -4.07
C GLU A 33 -4.02 1.28 -5.50
N ASP A 34 -5.07 1.61 -6.26
CA ASP A 34 -5.20 1.24 -7.67
C ASP A 34 -4.04 1.80 -8.49
N SER A 35 -3.69 3.07 -8.28
CA SER A 35 -2.54 3.71 -8.93
C SER A 35 -1.23 3.00 -8.58
N GLY A 36 -1.08 2.55 -7.32
CA GLY A 36 0.08 1.80 -6.88
C GLY A 36 0.19 0.44 -7.56
N ARG A 37 -0.92 -0.30 -7.65
CA ARG A 37 -1.00 -1.58 -8.37
C ARG A 37 -0.67 -1.40 -9.86
N GLU A 38 -1.28 -0.42 -10.51
CA GLU A 38 -1.05 -0.12 -11.94
C GLU A 38 0.42 0.21 -12.21
N MET A 39 1.03 1.09 -11.39
CA MET A 39 2.43 1.48 -11.57
C MET A 39 3.40 0.33 -11.32
N VAL A 40 3.15 -0.50 -10.30
CA VAL A 40 3.98 -1.70 -10.05
C VAL A 40 3.89 -2.67 -11.22
N GLN A 41 2.67 -2.97 -11.69
CA GLN A 41 2.48 -3.83 -12.84
C GLN A 41 3.19 -3.28 -14.08
N TYR A 42 2.98 -2.00 -14.42
CA TYR A 42 3.60 -1.35 -15.57
C TYR A 42 5.14 -1.44 -15.53
N LEU A 43 5.75 -1.15 -14.38
CA LEU A 43 7.22 -1.17 -14.24
C LEU A 43 7.80 -2.58 -14.26
N LEU A 44 7.07 -3.58 -13.78
CA LEU A 44 7.46 -4.99 -13.84
C LEU A 44 7.31 -5.56 -15.26
N GLU A 45 6.23 -5.22 -15.97
CA GLU A 45 5.99 -5.66 -17.35
C GLU A 45 7.10 -5.17 -18.30
N ARG A 46 7.57 -3.93 -18.10
CA ARG A 46 8.72 -3.37 -18.84
C ARG A 46 10.02 -4.16 -18.65
N ARG A 47 10.11 -4.96 -17.59
CA ARG A 47 11.25 -5.85 -17.28
C ARG A 47 10.97 -7.31 -17.65
N GLY A 48 9.85 -7.58 -18.31
CA GLY A 48 9.46 -8.93 -18.76
C GLY A 48 8.62 -9.72 -17.76
N TYR A 49 8.31 -9.16 -16.59
CA TYR A 49 7.47 -9.80 -15.57
C TYR A 49 5.99 -9.49 -15.85
N ARG A 50 5.33 -10.35 -16.62
CA ARG A 50 3.92 -10.18 -17.00
C ARG A 50 2.99 -10.86 -16.00
N ARG A 51 2.67 -10.16 -14.91
CA ARG A 51 1.69 -10.58 -13.91
C ARG A 51 0.91 -9.37 -13.41
N ALA A 52 -0.41 -9.54 -13.23
CA ALA A 52 -1.25 -8.50 -12.65
C ALA A 52 -0.86 -8.24 -11.19
N ALA A 53 -0.82 -6.96 -10.82
CA ALA A 53 -0.69 -6.55 -9.42
C ALA A 53 -2.08 -6.47 -8.80
N GLU A 54 -2.24 -7.08 -7.63
CA GLU A 54 -3.52 -7.21 -6.93
C GLU A 54 -3.38 -6.86 -5.45
N ARG A 55 -4.51 -6.78 -4.76
CA ARG A 55 -4.58 -6.65 -3.31
C ARG A 55 -4.37 -8.02 -2.68
N LEU A 56 -3.51 -8.13 -1.68
CA LEU A 56 -3.30 -9.37 -0.94
C LEU A 56 -4.00 -9.31 0.42
N ARG A 57 -5.10 -10.05 0.56
CA ARG A 57 -5.78 -10.30 1.84
C ARG A 57 -5.28 -11.60 2.47
N LEU A 58 -4.86 -11.54 3.73
CA LEU A 58 -4.30 -12.68 4.46
C LEU A 58 -5.25 -13.18 5.54
N ASP A 59 -5.84 -12.24 6.29
CA ASP A 59 -6.95 -12.44 7.22
C ASP A 59 -7.76 -11.13 7.33
N ALA A 60 -8.72 -11.06 8.25
CA ALA A 60 -9.64 -9.93 8.36
C ALA A 60 -8.95 -8.59 8.66
N ASP A 61 -7.78 -8.62 9.31
CA ASP A 61 -7.08 -7.42 9.79
C ASP A 61 -5.75 -7.17 9.05
N TYR A 62 -5.34 -8.09 8.18
CA TYR A 62 -4.02 -8.07 7.56
C TYR A 62 -4.09 -8.12 6.02
N GLU A 63 -3.86 -6.97 5.41
CA GLU A 63 -3.93 -6.74 3.97
C GLU A 63 -2.73 -5.93 3.46
N PHE A 64 -2.22 -6.26 2.28
CA PHE A 64 -1.30 -5.40 1.52
C PHE A 64 -1.99 -4.83 0.29
N ASP A 65 -1.85 -3.52 0.09
CA ASP A 65 -2.45 -2.80 -1.04
C ASP A 65 -1.91 -3.30 -2.38
N VAL A 66 -0.63 -3.70 -2.41
CA VAL A 66 0.04 -4.16 -3.62
C VAL A 66 0.70 -5.51 -3.40
N TYR A 67 0.39 -6.44 -4.29
CA TYR A 67 1.00 -7.76 -4.38
C TYR A 67 1.13 -8.18 -5.84
N CYS A 68 2.32 -8.58 -6.25
CA CYS A 68 2.56 -9.15 -7.57
C CYS A 68 3.61 -10.26 -7.46
N ASN A 69 3.17 -11.51 -7.62
CA ASN A 69 4.05 -12.67 -7.68
C ASN A 69 4.25 -13.11 -9.14
N ALA A 70 5.40 -12.73 -9.71
CA ALA A 70 5.79 -13.03 -11.08
C ALA A 70 6.80 -14.20 -11.15
N GLY A 71 6.81 -15.09 -10.15
CA GLY A 71 7.63 -16.30 -10.12
C GLY A 71 9.09 -16.05 -9.72
N ALA A 72 9.83 -15.27 -10.50
CA ALA A 72 11.22 -14.91 -10.19
C ALA A 72 11.31 -13.78 -9.15
N ILE A 73 10.25 -12.99 -9.04
CA ILE A 73 10.14 -11.86 -8.12
C ILE A 73 8.74 -11.83 -7.52
N THR A 74 8.67 -11.49 -6.23
CA THR A 74 7.44 -11.19 -5.53
C THR A 74 7.52 -9.77 -4.97
N ALA A 75 6.78 -8.84 -5.55
CA ALA A 75 6.62 -7.48 -5.05
C ALA A 75 5.45 -7.42 -4.07
N VAL A 76 5.67 -6.92 -2.85
CA VAL A 76 4.64 -6.78 -1.81
C VAL A 76 4.77 -5.42 -1.14
N GLY A 77 3.67 -4.71 -0.92
CA GLY A 77 3.76 -3.34 -0.45
C GLY A 77 2.45 -2.63 -0.14
N GLU A 78 2.62 -1.36 0.16
CA GLU A 78 1.54 -0.43 0.52
C GLU A 78 1.50 0.74 -0.45
N ALA A 79 0.38 1.45 -0.47
CA ALA A 79 0.16 2.66 -1.24
C ALA A 79 -0.25 3.82 -0.31
N LYS A 80 0.39 4.99 -0.45
CA LYS A 80 0.09 6.17 0.37
C LYS A 80 0.00 7.46 -0.43
N VAL A 81 -0.77 8.43 0.05
CA VAL A 81 -0.72 9.79 -0.53
C VAL A 81 0.64 10.44 -0.24
N ARG A 82 1.12 10.30 1.00
CA ARG A 82 2.42 10.80 1.44
C ARG A 82 3.10 9.76 2.32
N ALA A 83 4.39 9.55 2.10
CA ALA A 83 5.21 8.63 2.87
C ALA A 83 6.35 9.34 3.60
N GLY A 84 6.53 9.00 4.87
CA GLY A 84 7.67 9.35 5.70
C GLY A 84 8.49 8.12 6.11
N ARG A 85 9.58 8.34 6.86
CA ARG A 85 10.45 7.28 7.39
C ARG A 85 9.68 6.14 8.08
N ARG A 86 8.72 6.47 8.95
CA ARG A 86 7.95 5.49 9.72
C ARG A 86 7.10 4.59 8.82
N ASP A 87 6.62 5.10 7.68
CA ASP A 87 5.83 4.30 6.74
C ASP A 87 6.70 3.22 6.10
N VAL A 88 7.90 3.59 5.64
CA VAL A 88 8.89 2.65 5.10
C VAL A 88 9.22 1.55 6.11
N GLU A 89 9.53 1.93 7.35
CA GLU A 89 9.90 0.99 8.42
C GLU A 89 8.76 0.01 8.73
N ARG A 90 7.54 0.52 8.88
CA ARG A 90 6.36 -0.29 9.16
C ARG A 90 6.06 -1.26 8.02
N THR A 91 6.11 -0.80 6.77
CA THR A 91 5.86 -1.65 5.61
C THR A 91 6.89 -2.78 5.52
N VAL A 92 8.17 -2.50 5.71
CA VAL A 92 9.22 -3.55 5.75
C VAL A 92 9.00 -4.52 6.91
N GLU A 93 8.64 -4.04 8.10
CA GLU A 93 8.34 -4.89 9.26
C GLU A 93 7.19 -5.86 8.96
N ARG A 94 6.09 -5.35 8.39
CA ARG A 94 4.93 -6.16 7.97
C ARG A 94 5.34 -7.21 6.93
N ILE A 95 6.10 -6.83 5.90
CA ILE A 95 6.51 -7.76 4.85
C ILE A 95 7.45 -8.86 5.40
N ARG A 96 8.32 -8.53 6.35
CA ARG A 96 9.14 -9.53 7.06
C ARG A 96 8.26 -10.49 7.87
N GLU A 97 7.18 -10.01 8.48
CA GLU A 97 6.22 -10.86 9.17
C GLU A 97 5.48 -11.78 8.19
N LEU A 98 5.03 -11.26 7.05
CA LEU A 98 4.45 -12.05 5.96
C LEU A 98 5.39 -13.19 5.56
N GLN A 99 6.67 -12.89 5.33
CA GLN A 99 7.65 -13.90 4.93
C GLN A 99 7.83 -15.01 5.98
N ARG A 100 7.77 -14.65 7.27
CA ARG A 100 7.87 -15.63 8.38
C ARG A 100 6.60 -16.49 8.51
N ARG A 101 5.41 -15.89 8.38
CA ARG A 101 4.13 -16.55 8.66
C ARG A 101 3.55 -17.28 7.45
N ARG A 102 3.83 -16.79 6.25
CA ARG A 102 3.25 -17.23 4.97
C ARG A 102 4.32 -17.31 3.87
N PRO A 103 5.38 -18.10 4.04
CA PRO A 103 6.45 -18.21 3.04
C PRO A 103 5.95 -18.67 1.67
N GLU A 104 4.84 -19.40 1.60
CA GLU A 104 4.20 -19.87 0.37
C GLU A 104 3.68 -18.74 -0.53
N LYS A 105 3.55 -17.51 -0.01
CA LYS A 105 3.14 -16.33 -0.78
C LYS A 105 4.31 -15.68 -1.53
N ASN A 106 5.54 -16.13 -1.31
CA ASN A 106 6.72 -15.60 -1.96
C ASN A 106 7.34 -16.63 -2.92
N SER A 107 7.39 -16.28 -4.20
CA SER A 107 8.21 -16.97 -5.19
C SER A 107 9.39 -16.08 -5.59
N GLY A 108 10.61 -16.63 -5.50
CA GLY A 108 11.82 -15.91 -5.89
C GLY A 108 12.21 -14.78 -4.95
N GLY A 109 12.70 -13.67 -5.52
CA GLY A 109 13.16 -12.51 -4.75
C GLY A 109 12.00 -11.70 -4.18
N LEU A 110 11.92 -11.61 -2.85
CA LEU A 110 10.93 -10.76 -2.17
C LEU A 110 11.39 -9.30 -2.22
N VAL A 111 10.58 -8.44 -2.84
CA VAL A 111 10.84 -7.01 -2.94
C VAL A 111 9.78 -6.24 -2.16
N PRO A 112 10.16 -5.57 -1.06
CA PRO A 112 9.29 -4.62 -0.40
C PRO A 112 9.02 -3.42 -1.30
N VAL A 113 7.75 -3.05 -1.44
CA VAL A 113 7.32 -1.91 -2.25
C VAL A 113 6.60 -0.88 -1.40
N LEU A 114 6.84 0.39 -1.68
CA LEU A 114 5.97 1.47 -1.24
C LEU A 114 5.67 2.37 -2.43
N TYR A 115 4.40 2.45 -2.81
CA TYR A 115 3.92 3.43 -3.74
C TYR A 115 3.48 4.68 -2.97
N THR A 116 3.87 5.86 -3.43
CA THR A 116 3.37 7.11 -2.86
C THR A 116 3.19 8.21 -3.90
N LEU A 117 2.24 9.13 -3.71
CA LEU A 117 2.19 10.33 -4.55
C LEU A 117 3.33 11.30 -4.20
N VAL A 118 3.69 11.39 -2.91
CA VAL A 118 4.78 12.24 -2.41
C VAL A 118 5.65 11.48 -1.41
N ALA A 119 6.94 11.36 -1.66
CA ALA A 119 7.92 10.79 -0.73
C ALA A 119 8.67 11.92 0.00
N GLY A 120 8.66 11.89 1.32
CA GLY A 120 9.54 12.76 2.10
C GLY A 120 11.02 12.38 1.93
N PRO A 121 11.99 13.31 2.05
CA PRO A 121 13.41 12.97 1.93
C PRO A 121 13.87 11.85 2.88
N SER A 122 13.31 11.81 4.09
CA SER A 122 13.59 10.76 5.08
C SER A 122 13.00 9.40 4.70
N ALA A 123 11.93 9.35 3.91
CA ALA A 123 11.41 8.11 3.35
C ALA A 123 12.34 7.57 2.27
N VAL A 124 12.80 8.43 1.35
CA VAL A 124 13.75 8.05 0.28
C VAL A 124 15.03 7.49 0.89
N GLN A 125 15.64 8.20 1.83
CA GLN A 125 16.85 7.73 2.52
C GLN A 125 16.62 6.37 3.17
N ARG A 126 15.53 6.21 3.93
CA ARG A 126 15.24 4.98 4.65
C ARG A 126 14.93 3.81 3.72
N ALA A 127 14.25 4.07 2.60
CA ALA A 127 13.94 3.06 1.60
C ALA A 127 15.21 2.47 0.99
N LYS A 128 16.21 3.31 0.68
CA LYS A 128 17.53 2.85 0.22
C LYS A 128 18.23 1.97 1.25
N GLU A 129 18.30 2.42 2.49
CA GLU A 129 18.92 1.66 3.60
C GLU A 129 18.27 0.29 3.80
N LEU A 130 16.95 0.20 3.61
CA LEU A 130 16.17 -1.02 3.80
C LEU A 130 15.93 -1.82 2.52
N LYS A 131 16.54 -1.42 1.39
CA LYS A 131 16.34 -2.06 0.08
C LYS A 131 14.86 -2.19 -0.30
N MET A 132 14.11 -1.12 -0.11
CA MET A 132 12.71 -1.02 -0.52
C MET A 132 12.61 -0.35 -1.90
N TRP A 133 11.83 -0.95 -2.78
CA TRP A 133 11.43 -0.34 -4.04
C TRP A 133 10.42 0.79 -3.75
N LEU A 134 10.84 2.04 -3.97
CA LEU A 134 10.03 3.23 -3.67
C LEU A 134 9.64 3.92 -4.98
N ILE A 135 8.35 3.93 -5.25
CA ILE A 135 7.75 4.56 -6.43
C ILE A 135 7.06 5.84 -5.98
N GLU A 136 7.49 6.98 -6.52
CA GLU A 136 6.84 8.26 -6.30
C GLU A 136 6.10 8.68 -7.57
N SER A 137 4.78 8.79 -7.49
CA SER A 137 3.90 9.14 -8.60
C SER A 137 4.11 8.24 -9.83
N LYS A 138 4.99 8.63 -10.76
CA LYS A 138 5.27 7.91 -12.01
C LYS A 138 6.73 7.49 -12.17
N ARG A 139 7.55 7.63 -11.12
CA ARG A 139 9.00 7.35 -11.18
C ARG A 139 9.47 6.50 -10.01
N GLU A 140 10.53 5.75 -10.25
CA GLU A 140 11.25 5.03 -9.21
C GLU A 140 12.26 6.00 -8.55
N VAL A 141 12.03 6.35 -7.28
CA VAL A 141 12.98 7.18 -6.51
C VAL A 141 13.99 6.33 -5.75
N VAL A 142 13.65 5.07 -5.51
CA VAL A 142 14.59 3.97 -5.26
C VAL A 142 14.27 2.90 -6.31
N PRO A 143 15.17 2.63 -7.28
CA PRO A 143 14.93 1.66 -8.34
C PRO A 143 14.77 0.23 -7.84
N LEU A 144 14.04 -0.59 -8.61
CA LEU A 144 13.87 -2.01 -8.32
C LEU A 144 15.21 -2.74 -8.17
N GLU A 145 16.18 -2.40 -9.01
CA GLU A 145 17.50 -3.02 -9.03
C GLU A 145 18.27 -2.76 -7.72
N GLU A 146 18.13 -1.55 -7.15
CA GLU A 146 18.72 -1.20 -5.85
C GLU A 146 18.04 -1.98 -4.70
N ALA A 147 16.74 -2.28 -4.83
CA ALA A 147 15.98 -3.05 -3.86
C ALA A 147 16.30 -4.56 -3.91
N LEU A 148 16.68 -5.10 -5.08
CA LEU A 148 17.05 -6.51 -5.23
C LEU A 148 18.45 -6.83 -4.70
N GLY A 149 19.35 -5.84 -4.68
CA GLY A 149 20.73 -5.98 -4.20
C GLY A 149 21.73 -6.21 -5.33
#